data_AF-A0A8B9KA03-F1
#
_entry.id   AF-A0A8B9KA03-F1
#
_cell.length_a   1.000
_cell.length_b   1.000
_cell.length_c   1.000
_cell.angle_alpha   90.00
_cell.angle_beta   90.00
_cell.angle_gamma   90.00
#
_symmetry.space_group_name_H-M   'P 1'
#
loop_
_entity.id
_entity.type
_entity.pdbx_description
1 polymer ?
#
loop_
_entity_poly.entity_id
_entity_poly.type
_entity_poly.pdbx_seq_one_letter_code
_entity_poly.pdbx_strand_id
1 'polypeptide(L)'
;VRPYRKVVNPLFEKRPKNFGIGEDLTRFVKWPRYIRLQRQRAILYKRLKVPPAINQFTQALDRQTATQLFKLAHKYRPETKQEKKRRLLARAEQKAAGKGDAPTKRPPVLRAGVNSVTSLVESKKAQLVVIAHDVDPIELVVFLPALCRKMGVPYCIIKGKARLGRLVHRKTCTSVCFTQTNPEDRAALAKLVEAIKTNYNDRYEEIRRHWGGNIMGPKSTARFAKLEKTKAKELAAKLG
;
A
#
# COMPACT_ATOMS: atom_id res chain seq x y z
N VAL A 1 10.65 -48.38 -42.57
CA VAL A 1 11.27 -47.03 -42.54
C VAL A 1 12.67 -47.19 -41.96
N ARG A 2 13.74 -47.00 -42.75
CA ARG A 2 15.12 -47.17 -42.24
C ARG A 2 15.40 -46.11 -41.17
N PRO A 3 16.02 -46.45 -40.02
CA PRO A 3 16.30 -45.48 -38.98
C PRO A 3 17.29 -44.42 -39.50
N TYR A 4 16.95 -43.14 -39.31
CA TYR A 4 17.79 -42.01 -39.67
C TYR A 4 19.11 -42.07 -38.88
N ARG A 5 20.22 -42.35 -39.58
CA ARG A 5 21.56 -42.42 -38.98
C ARG A 5 22.09 -40.99 -38.83
N LYS A 6 22.19 -40.50 -37.59
CA LYS A 6 22.70 -39.15 -37.31
C LYS A 6 24.16 -39.06 -37.75
N VAL A 7 24.44 -38.30 -38.81
CA VAL A 7 25.81 -38.03 -39.27
C VAL A 7 26.49 -37.17 -38.22
N VAL A 8 27.54 -37.69 -37.59
CA VAL A 8 28.35 -36.98 -36.60
C VAL A 8 29.66 -36.55 -37.24
N ASN A 9 29.99 -35.27 -37.13
CA ASN A 9 31.28 -34.76 -37.59
C ASN A 9 32.35 -35.13 -36.55
N PRO A 10 33.40 -35.89 -36.92
CA PRO A 10 34.45 -36.31 -35.99
C PRO A 10 35.25 -35.14 -35.40
N LEU A 11 35.15 -33.95 -35.98
CA LEU A 11 35.79 -32.73 -35.46
C LEU A 11 35.03 -32.10 -34.27
N PHE A 12 33.79 -32.51 -34.01
CA PHE A 12 32.99 -32.00 -32.89
C PHE A 12 33.13 -32.87 -31.65
N GLU A 13 34.09 -32.49 -30.81
CA GLU A 13 34.33 -33.15 -29.53
C GLU A 13 33.51 -32.51 -28.40
N LYS A 14 33.06 -33.34 -27.46
CA LYS A 14 32.47 -32.87 -26.20
C LYS A 14 33.59 -32.25 -25.35
N ARG A 15 33.52 -30.94 -25.11
CA ARG A 15 34.46 -30.20 -24.27
C ARG A 15 33.82 -29.87 -22.91
N PRO A 16 33.76 -30.80 -21.94
CA PRO A 16 33.20 -30.53 -20.64
C PRO A 16 34.03 -29.46 -19.92
N LYS A 17 33.38 -28.44 -19.37
CA LYS A 17 34.01 -27.45 -18.50
C LYS A 17 33.69 -27.79 -17.05
N ASN A 18 34.70 -27.86 -16.18
CA ASN A 18 34.50 -27.99 -14.75
C ASN A 18 34.35 -26.59 -14.14
N PHE A 19 33.11 -26.16 -13.95
CA PHE A 19 32.80 -24.94 -13.21
C PHE A 19 32.82 -25.25 -11.72
N GLY A 20 34.02 -25.40 -11.16
CA GLY A 20 34.25 -25.36 -9.72
C GLY A 20 33.78 -24.03 -9.12
N ILE A 21 34.17 -23.74 -7.88
CA ILE A 21 33.59 -22.64 -7.09
C ILE A 21 33.52 -21.31 -7.87
N GLY A 22 32.29 -20.92 -8.20
CA GLY A 22 31.89 -19.67 -8.81
C GLY A 22 30.43 -19.42 -8.46
N GLU A 23 30.14 -18.27 -7.85
CA GLU A 23 28.79 -17.90 -7.41
C GLU A 23 28.31 -16.66 -8.16
N ASP A 24 26.99 -16.46 -8.19
CA ASP A 24 26.40 -15.19 -8.61
C ASP A 24 26.96 -14.03 -7.77
N LEU A 25 27.59 -13.08 -8.46
CA LEU A 25 28.25 -11.93 -7.84
C LEU A 25 27.28 -10.79 -7.46
N THR A 26 25.98 -10.89 -7.77
CA THR A 26 24.99 -9.82 -7.49
C THR A 26 25.01 -9.32 -6.04
N ARG A 27 25.30 -10.22 -5.08
CA ARG A 27 25.42 -9.90 -3.66
C ARG A 27 26.68 -9.10 -3.31
N PHE A 28 27.75 -9.30 -4.07
CA PHE A 28 29.09 -8.73 -3.84
C PHE A 28 29.37 -7.47 -4.67
N VAL A 29 28.46 -7.10 -5.57
CA VAL A 29 28.55 -5.86 -6.35
C VAL A 29 28.70 -4.63 -5.44
N LYS A 30 29.65 -3.77 -5.78
CA LYS A 30 29.78 -2.42 -5.19
C LYS A 30 28.64 -1.54 -5.70
N TRP A 31 27.50 -1.59 -5.01
CA TRP A 31 26.30 -0.85 -5.40
C TRP A 31 26.53 0.68 -5.38
N PRO A 32 25.95 1.43 -6.35
CA PRO A 32 25.89 2.88 -6.33
C PRO A 32 25.33 3.44 -5.01
N ARG A 33 25.77 4.65 -4.64
CA ARG A 33 25.45 5.27 -3.34
C ARG A 33 23.94 5.38 -3.07
N TYR A 34 23.13 5.75 -4.06
CA TYR A 34 21.68 5.91 -3.88
C TYR A 34 20.97 4.58 -3.55
N ILE A 35 21.39 3.48 -4.18
CA ILE A 35 20.87 2.12 -3.90
C ILE A 35 21.25 1.72 -2.48
N ARG A 36 22.52 1.93 -2.10
CA ARG A 36 22.99 1.64 -0.73
C ARG A 36 22.20 2.42 0.31
N LEU A 37 22.02 3.73 0.12
CA LEU A 37 21.31 4.60 1.04
C LEU A 37 19.86 4.17 1.22
N GLN A 38 19.14 3.88 0.14
CA GLN A 38 17.75 3.41 0.21
C GLN A 38 17.63 2.05 0.91
N ARG A 39 18.53 1.10 0.62
CA ARG A 39 18.56 -0.22 1.28
C ARG A 39 18.91 -0.10 2.77
N GLN A 40 19.90 0.72 3.12
CA GLN A 40 20.29 0.99 4.50
C GLN A 40 19.14 1.66 5.28
N ARG A 41 18.46 2.64 4.68
CA ARG A 41 17.25 3.26 5.27
C ARG A 41 16.19 2.20 5.59
N ALA A 42 15.87 1.31 4.64
CA ALA A 42 14.90 0.24 4.86
C ALA A 42 15.34 -0.76 5.95
N ILE A 43 16.65 -1.02 6.08
CA ILE A 43 17.19 -1.85 7.17
C ILE A 43 17.07 -1.13 8.51
N LEU A 44 17.36 0.17 8.58
CA LEU A 44 17.24 0.96 9.82
C LEU A 44 15.82 0.93 10.37
N TYR A 45 14.79 1.08 9.53
CA TYR A 45 13.39 0.95 9.96
C TYR A 45 13.04 -0.42 10.55
N LYS A 46 13.78 -1.49 10.20
CA LYS A 46 13.62 -2.82 10.81
C LYS A 46 14.39 -2.97 12.12
N ARG A 47 15.53 -2.29 12.25
CA ARG A 47 16.46 -2.43 13.39
C ARG A 47 16.07 -1.53 14.55
N LEU A 48 15.75 -0.27 14.26
CA LEU A 48 15.36 0.70 15.27
C LEU A 48 13.99 0.32 15.84
N LYS A 49 13.75 0.70 17.09
CA LYS A 49 12.44 0.57 17.72
C LYS A 49 11.54 1.70 17.18
N VAL A 50 10.64 1.35 16.26
CA VAL A 50 9.80 2.32 15.54
C VAL A 50 8.58 2.68 16.39
N PRO A 51 8.32 3.98 16.63
CA PRO A 51 7.15 4.41 17.40
C PRO A 51 5.82 3.90 16.80
N PRO A 52 4.81 3.56 17.64
CA PRO A 52 3.52 3.04 17.17
C PRO A 52 2.82 3.94 16.14
N ALA A 53 2.95 5.26 16.31
CA ALA A 53 2.37 6.25 15.40
C ALA A 53 2.91 6.16 13.95
N ILE A 54 4.10 5.62 13.76
CA ILE A 54 4.68 5.34 12.44
C ILE A 54 4.44 3.88 12.06
N ASN A 55 4.60 2.97 13.02
CA ASN A 55 4.46 1.53 12.79
C ASN A 55 3.05 1.14 12.30
N GLN A 56 2.00 1.87 12.68
CA GLN A 56 0.64 1.63 12.18
C GLN A 56 0.55 1.65 10.63
N PHE A 57 1.40 2.40 9.94
CA PHE A 57 1.42 2.43 8.47
C PHE A 57 2.02 1.17 7.84
N THR A 58 2.71 0.32 8.61
CA THR A 58 3.16 -0.98 8.12
C THR A 58 2.01 -2.00 8.01
N GLN A 59 0.95 -1.80 8.79
CA GLN A 59 -0.24 -2.65 8.86
C GLN A 59 -1.29 -2.16 7.86
N ALA A 60 -1.04 -2.42 6.58
CA ALA A 60 -1.93 -2.06 5.49
C ALA A 60 -2.99 -3.15 5.22
N LEU A 61 -4.12 -2.72 4.65
CA LEU A 61 -5.28 -3.51 4.32
C LEU A 61 -4.89 -4.69 3.42
N ASP A 62 -5.53 -5.84 3.63
CA ASP A 62 -5.29 -7.04 2.86
C ASP A 62 -5.65 -6.83 1.36
N ARG A 63 -5.11 -7.70 0.52
CA ARG A 63 -5.24 -7.58 -0.94
C ARG A 63 -6.69 -7.71 -1.42
N GLN A 64 -7.49 -8.56 -0.81
CA GLN A 64 -8.85 -8.85 -1.25
C GLN A 64 -9.76 -7.66 -0.95
N THR A 65 -9.77 -7.19 0.29
CA THR A 65 -10.56 -6.02 0.70
C THR A 65 -10.11 -4.76 -0.03
N ALA A 66 -8.79 -4.58 -0.23
CA ALA A 66 -8.28 -3.48 -1.05
C ALA A 66 -8.81 -3.53 -2.49
N THR A 67 -8.88 -4.70 -3.11
CA THR A 67 -9.39 -4.84 -4.49
C THR A 67 -10.86 -4.44 -4.59
N GLN A 68 -11.68 -4.87 -3.63
CA GLN A 68 -13.09 -4.49 -3.55
C GLN A 68 -13.26 -2.98 -3.33
N LEU A 69 -12.48 -2.39 -2.42
CA LEU A 69 -12.45 -0.95 -2.18
C LEU A 69 -12.10 -0.18 -3.45
N PHE A 70 -11.07 -0.60 -4.19
CA PHE A 70 -10.67 0.05 -5.45
C PHE A 70 -11.71 -0.10 -6.55
N LYS A 71 -12.41 -1.24 -6.62
CA LYS A 71 -13.50 -1.44 -7.59
C LYS A 71 -14.65 -0.46 -7.33
N LEU A 72 -15.01 -0.26 -6.06
CA LEU A 72 -16.00 0.76 -5.68
C LEU A 72 -15.49 2.17 -5.96
N ALA A 73 -14.27 2.49 -5.51
CA ALA A 73 -13.64 3.80 -5.71
C ALA A 73 -13.52 4.18 -7.20
N HIS A 74 -13.36 3.21 -8.09
CA HIS A 74 -13.29 3.44 -9.54
C HIS A 74 -14.58 4.05 -10.10
N LYS A 75 -15.75 3.75 -9.53
CA LYS A 75 -17.04 4.33 -9.94
C LYS A 75 -17.16 5.82 -9.59
N TYR A 76 -16.51 6.25 -8.50
CA TYR A 76 -16.62 7.59 -7.93
C TYR A 76 -15.42 8.48 -8.28
N ARG A 77 -14.69 8.17 -9.36
CA ARG A 77 -13.52 8.95 -9.77
C ARG A 77 -13.92 10.38 -10.15
N PRO A 78 -13.11 11.39 -9.79
CA PRO A 78 -13.35 12.75 -10.21
C PRO A 78 -13.14 12.89 -11.73
N GLU A 79 -13.82 13.87 -12.35
CA GLU A 79 -13.73 14.14 -13.77
C GLU A 79 -12.29 14.45 -14.23
N THR A 80 -11.96 14.01 -15.44
CA THR A 80 -10.76 14.40 -16.16
C THR A 80 -10.87 15.82 -16.71
N LYS A 81 -9.73 16.39 -17.14
CA LYS A 81 -9.72 17.71 -17.81
C LYS A 81 -10.56 17.70 -19.09
N GLN A 82 -10.53 16.61 -19.86
CA GLN A 82 -11.29 16.45 -21.09
C GLN A 82 -12.81 16.36 -20.82
N GLU A 83 -13.22 15.55 -19.85
CA GLU A 83 -14.62 15.45 -19.43
C GLU A 83 -15.14 16.78 -18.88
N LYS A 84 -14.33 17.48 -18.08
CA LYS A 84 -14.66 18.82 -17.58
C LYS A 84 -14.87 19.80 -18.73
N LYS A 85 -14.00 19.80 -19.75
CA LYS A 85 -14.15 20.64 -20.96
C LYS A 85 -15.46 20.32 -21.68
N ARG A 86 -15.75 19.03 -21.92
CA ARG A 86 -17.00 18.59 -22.57
C ARG A 86 -18.24 19.03 -21.79
N ARG A 87 -18.24 18.87 -20.46
CA ARG A 87 -19.36 19.31 -19.60
C ARG A 87 -19.58 20.82 -19.68
N LEU A 88 -18.50 21.61 -19.67
CA LEU A 88 -18.61 23.07 -19.75
C LEU A 88 -19.11 23.53 -21.13
N LEU A 89 -18.64 22.90 -22.21
CA LEU A 89 -19.14 23.16 -23.57
C LEU A 89 -20.63 22.84 -23.69
N ALA A 90 -21.05 21.64 -23.27
CA ALA A 90 -22.46 21.25 -23.30
C ALA A 90 -23.36 22.19 -22.46
N ARG A 91 -22.88 22.64 -21.30
CA ARG A 91 -23.61 23.63 -20.48
C ARG A 91 -23.68 24.99 -21.17
N ALA A 92 -22.61 25.42 -21.83
CA ALA A 92 -22.58 26.67 -22.58
C ALA A 92 -23.53 26.63 -23.80
N GLU A 93 -23.58 25.51 -24.53
CA GLU A 93 -24.51 25.27 -25.63
C GLU A 93 -25.96 25.29 -25.17
N GLN A 94 -26.27 24.63 -24.05
CA GLN A 94 -27.62 24.67 -23.46
C GLN A 94 -28.04 26.09 -23.07
N LYS A 95 -27.11 26.87 -22.49
CA LYS A 95 -27.34 28.26 -22.13
C LYS A 95 -27.56 29.14 -23.37
N ALA A 96 -26.79 28.92 -24.43
CA ALA A 96 -26.96 29.61 -25.70
C ALA A 96 -28.31 29.27 -26.37
N ALA A 97 -28.79 28.03 -26.22
CA ALA A 97 -30.11 27.59 -26.69
C ALA A 97 -31.29 28.09 -25.84
N GLY A 98 -31.09 29.08 -24.97
CA GLY A 98 -32.14 29.71 -24.17
C GLY A 98 -32.62 28.90 -22.96
N LYS A 99 -32.04 27.72 -22.71
CA LYS A 99 -32.29 26.99 -21.45
C LYS A 99 -31.47 27.70 -20.36
N GLY A 100 -32.15 28.40 -19.45
CA GLY A 100 -31.52 29.17 -18.37
C GLY A 100 -30.51 28.36 -17.52
N ASP A 101 -29.71 29.04 -16.71
CA ASP A 101 -28.62 28.41 -15.94
C ASP A 101 -29.13 27.70 -14.68
N ALA A 102 -29.88 26.60 -14.85
CA ALA A 102 -30.39 25.82 -13.74
C ALA A 102 -29.26 25.07 -13.00
N PRO A 103 -29.26 25.06 -11.65
CA PRO A 103 -28.25 24.34 -10.87
C PRO A 103 -28.41 22.82 -11.05
N THR A 104 -27.47 22.20 -11.76
CA THR A 104 -27.43 20.74 -11.94
C THR A 104 -26.99 20.03 -10.66
N LYS A 105 -27.67 18.93 -10.30
CA LYS A 105 -27.27 18.05 -9.19
C LYS A 105 -25.86 17.52 -9.42
N ARG A 106 -24.94 17.81 -8.49
CA ARG A 106 -23.56 17.32 -8.59
C ARG A 106 -23.51 15.84 -8.22
N PRO A 107 -22.90 14.98 -9.06
CA PRO A 107 -22.75 13.57 -8.70
C PRO A 107 -21.80 13.43 -7.50
N PRO A 108 -22.00 12.42 -6.64
CA PRO A 108 -21.03 12.10 -5.61
C PRO A 108 -19.70 11.69 -6.25
N VAL A 109 -18.61 12.23 -5.72
CA VAL A 109 -17.25 11.95 -6.20
C VAL A 109 -16.31 11.78 -5.00
N LEU A 110 -15.24 11.05 -5.20
CA LEU A 110 -14.15 10.95 -4.23
C LEU A 110 -13.56 12.33 -3.95
N ARG A 111 -13.30 12.61 -2.67
CA ARG A 111 -12.54 13.78 -2.23
C ARG A 111 -11.13 13.34 -1.93
N ALA A 112 -10.15 14.15 -2.34
CA ALA A 112 -8.76 13.75 -2.36
C ALA A 112 -7.85 14.85 -1.82
N GLY A 113 -6.76 14.46 -1.17
CA GLY A 113 -5.78 15.34 -0.56
C GLY A 113 -6.02 15.57 0.93
N VAL A 114 -4.92 15.63 1.70
CA VAL A 114 -4.96 15.67 3.16
C VAL A 114 -5.86 16.78 3.68
N ASN A 115 -5.64 18.03 3.25
CA ASN A 115 -6.39 19.19 3.76
C ASN A 115 -7.91 19.09 3.53
N SER A 116 -8.33 18.56 2.37
CA SER A 116 -9.76 18.38 2.09
C SER A 116 -10.34 17.24 2.91
N VAL A 117 -9.59 16.14 3.05
CA VAL A 117 -10.01 14.97 3.84
C VAL A 117 -10.09 15.33 5.33
N THR A 118 -9.14 16.08 5.89
CA THR A 118 -9.14 16.48 7.31
C THR A 118 -10.37 17.30 7.65
N SER A 119 -10.68 18.35 6.88
CA SER A 119 -11.88 19.18 7.12
C SER A 119 -13.18 18.38 7.00
N LEU A 120 -13.22 17.36 6.12
CA LEU A 120 -14.39 16.47 5.98
C LEU A 120 -14.52 15.47 7.13
N VAL A 121 -13.41 15.05 7.73
CA VAL A 121 -13.40 14.20 8.93
C VAL A 121 -13.85 15.01 10.15
N GLU A 122 -13.31 16.22 10.33
CA GLU A 122 -13.68 17.14 11.41
C GLU A 122 -15.15 17.54 11.36
N SER A 123 -15.70 17.77 10.16
CA SER A 123 -17.13 18.04 9.98
C SER A 123 -18.01 16.79 9.95
N LYS A 124 -17.45 15.59 10.19
CA LYS A 124 -18.15 14.29 10.15
C LYS A 124 -18.92 14.02 8.84
N LYS A 125 -18.45 14.60 7.73
CA LYS A 125 -19.01 14.39 6.39
C LYS A 125 -18.36 13.22 5.65
N ALA A 126 -17.21 12.74 6.12
CA ALA A 126 -16.55 11.56 5.57
C ALA A 126 -17.20 10.28 6.11
N GLN A 127 -17.55 9.36 5.21
CA GLN A 127 -18.08 8.03 5.53
C GLN A 127 -16.96 6.98 5.65
N LEU A 128 -15.92 7.11 4.84
CA LEU A 128 -14.75 6.22 4.85
C LEU A 128 -13.52 6.99 4.39
N VAL A 129 -12.41 6.88 5.13
CA VAL A 129 -11.12 7.49 4.80
C VAL A 129 -10.11 6.42 4.39
N VAL A 130 -9.36 6.71 3.33
CA VAL A 130 -8.35 5.84 2.75
C VAL A 130 -7.02 6.57 2.76
N ILE A 131 -6.02 6.01 3.46
CA ILE A 131 -4.71 6.63 3.67
C ILE A 131 -3.63 5.78 2.99
N ALA A 132 -2.69 6.40 2.29
CA ALA A 132 -1.55 5.67 1.73
C ALA A 132 -0.48 5.37 2.80
N HIS A 133 0.14 4.18 2.75
CA HIS A 133 1.18 3.77 3.70
C HIS A 133 2.58 4.37 3.46
N ASP A 134 2.85 4.83 2.24
CA ASP A 134 4.19 5.16 1.71
C ASP A 134 4.33 6.67 1.42
N VAL A 135 3.65 7.48 2.24
CA VAL A 135 3.75 8.94 2.18
C VAL A 135 5.11 9.37 2.71
N ASP A 136 5.72 10.31 1.99
CA ASP A 136 7.02 10.90 2.30
C ASP A 136 6.87 12.39 1.92
N PRO A 137 6.84 13.33 2.88
CA PRO A 137 7.07 13.20 4.33
C PRO A 137 5.89 12.58 5.12
N ILE A 138 6.16 11.72 6.11
CA ILE A 138 5.13 10.93 6.83
C ILE A 138 4.23 11.79 7.72
N GLU A 139 4.76 12.91 8.20
CA GLU A 139 4.14 13.92 9.07
C GLU A 139 2.78 14.38 8.53
N LEU A 140 2.61 14.40 7.20
CA LEU A 140 1.37 14.75 6.52
C LEU A 140 0.20 13.82 6.86
N VAL A 141 0.45 12.58 7.30
CA VAL A 141 -0.59 11.60 7.56
C VAL A 141 -0.53 10.98 8.95
N VAL A 142 0.54 11.18 9.74
CA VAL A 142 0.70 10.59 11.09
C VAL A 142 -0.51 10.86 12.00
N PHE A 143 -1.08 12.06 11.92
CA PHE A 143 -2.21 12.46 12.77
C PHE A 143 -3.58 11.93 12.29
N LEU A 144 -3.70 11.52 11.03
CA LEU A 144 -4.98 11.16 10.41
C LEU A 144 -5.68 9.97 11.08
N PRO A 145 -5.01 8.84 11.40
CA PRO A 145 -5.65 7.72 12.09
C PRO A 145 -6.25 8.13 13.44
N ALA A 146 -5.52 8.92 14.22
CA ALA A 146 -5.96 9.42 15.52
C ALA A 146 -7.18 10.35 15.38
N LEU A 147 -7.16 11.24 14.38
CA LEU A 147 -8.26 12.14 14.06
C LEU A 147 -9.50 11.37 13.63
N CYS A 148 -9.37 10.41 12.71
CA CYS A 148 -10.48 9.58 12.24
C CYS A 148 -11.13 8.82 13.39
N ARG A 149 -10.32 8.21 14.27
CA ARG A 149 -10.83 7.53 15.47
C ARG A 149 -11.59 8.49 16.40
N LYS A 150 -11.03 9.66 16.71
CA LYS A 150 -11.65 10.66 17.59
C LYS A 150 -12.99 11.15 17.05
N MET A 151 -13.09 11.32 15.72
CA MET A 151 -14.32 11.76 15.06
C MET A 151 -15.31 10.62 14.78
N GLY A 152 -14.95 9.37 15.06
CA GLY A 152 -15.78 8.19 14.79
C GLY A 152 -15.87 7.80 13.32
N VAL A 153 -14.93 8.27 12.48
CA VAL A 153 -14.90 7.99 11.04
C VAL A 153 -14.06 6.73 10.78
N PRO A 154 -14.60 5.71 10.08
CA PRO A 154 -13.85 4.54 9.65
C PRO A 154 -12.68 4.92 8.74
N TYR A 155 -11.49 4.36 9.01
CA TYR A 155 -10.31 4.59 8.18
C TYR A 155 -9.60 3.28 7.84
N CYS A 156 -8.93 3.25 6.69
CA CYS A 156 -8.03 2.16 6.31
C CYS A 156 -6.71 2.70 5.76
N ILE A 157 -5.65 1.91 5.92
CA ILE A 157 -4.33 2.19 5.36
C ILE A 157 -4.10 1.25 4.18
N ILE A 158 -3.70 1.78 3.03
CA ILE A 158 -3.49 0.99 1.81
C ILE A 158 -2.05 1.00 1.36
N LYS A 159 -1.68 -0.04 0.60
CA LYS A 159 -0.41 -0.08 -0.11
C LYS A 159 -0.46 0.74 -1.42
N GLY A 160 0.35 1.79 -1.46
CA GLY A 160 0.75 2.53 -2.65
C GLY A 160 -0.01 3.85 -2.87
N LYS A 161 0.64 4.98 -2.57
CA LYS A 161 0.16 6.33 -2.91
C LYS A 161 -0.03 6.56 -4.41
N ALA A 162 0.74 5.84 -5.24
CA ALA A 162 0.58 5.85 -6.69
C ALA A 162 -0.76 5.26 -7.14
N ARG A 163 -1.25 4.20 -6.46
CA ARG A 163 -2.55 3.58 -6.76
C ARG A 163 -3.70 4.53 -6.44
N LEU A 164 -3.63 5.23 -5.30
CA LEU A 164 -4.59 6.30 -4.99
C LEU A 164 -4.50 7.45 -5.99
N GLY A 165 -3.28 7.83 -6.40
CA GLY A 165 -3.05 8.84 -7.44
C GLY A 165 -3.78 8.52 -8.75
N ARG A 166 -3.72 7.26 -9.20
CA ARG A 166 -4.37 6.83 -10.43
C ARG A 166 -5.89 6.99 -10.39
N LEU A 167 -6.54 6.76 -9.24
CA LEU A 167 -7.98 7.00 -9.08
C LEU A 167 -8.35 8.45 -9.38
N VAL A 168 -7.53 9.40 -8.93
CA VAL A 168 -7.80 10.84 -9.01
C VAL A 168 -7.09 11.54 -10.18
N HIS A 169 -6.59 10.76 -11.14
CA HIS A 169 -5.86 11.26 -12.32
C HIS A 169 -4.61 12.09 -11.98
N ARG A 170 -3.88 11.71 -10.94
CA ARG A 170 -2.60 12.32 -10.52
C ARG A 170 -1.51 11.25 -10.40
N LYS A 171 -0.24 11.68 -10.32
CA LYS A 171 0.90 10.76 -10.11
C LYS A 171 0.80 10.04 -8.75
N THR A 172 0.43 10.79 -7.71
CA THR A 172 0.30 10.29 -6.34
C THR A 172 -0.87 10.96 -5.64
N CYS A 173 -1.41 10.29 -4.62
CA CYS A 173 -2.37 10.86 -3.70
C CYS A 173 -2.12 10.30 -2.30
N THR A 174 -2.14 11.16 -1.29
CA THR A 174 -1.84 10.82 0.12
C THR A 174 -3.05 10.21 0.82
N SER A 175 -4.22 10.82 0.64
CA SER A 175 -5.48 10.37 1.23
C SER A 175 -6.66 10.67 0.31
N VAL A 176 -7.66 9.80 0.39
CA VAL A 176 -8.93 9.89 -0.34
C VAL A 176 -10.05 9.57 0.64
N CYS A 177 -11.23 10.18 0.49
CA CYS A 177 -12.41 9.80 1.27
C CYS A 177 -13.68 9.71 0.43
N PHE A 178 -14.58 8.83 0.87
CA PHE A 178 -15.96 8.79 0.44
C PHE A 178 -16.77 9.73 1.34
N THR A 179 -17.50 10.68 0.74
CA THR A 179 -18.44 11.53 1.49
C THR A 179 -19.88 11.09 1.34
N GLN A 180 -20.24 10.69 0.11
CA GLN A 180 -21.55 10.20 -0.26
C GLN A 180 -21.37 9.16 -1.37
N THR A 181 -22.28 8.19 -1.43
CA THR A 181 -22.38 7.21 -2.51
C THR A 181 -23.80 7.22 -3.05
N ASN A 182 -23.97 6.71 -4.27
CA ASN A 182 -25.29 6.47 -4.79
C ASN A 182 -25.99 5.35 -3.98
N PRO A 183 -27.34 5.29 -3.99
CA PRO A 183 -28.10 4.28 -3.27
C PRO A 183 -27.71 2.84 -3.62
N GLU A 184 -27.45 2.55 -4.90
CA GLU A 184 -27.10 1.21 -5.39
C GLU A 184 -25.79 0.65 -4.82
N ASP A 185 -24.85 1.52 -4.44
CA ASP A 185 -23.55 1.13 -3.92
C ASP A 185 -23.46 1.19 -2.37
N ARG A 186 -24.53 1.66 -1.71
CA ARG A 186 -24.53 1.88 -0.25
C ARG A 186 -24.27 0.59 0.53
N ALA A 187 -24.86 -0.52 0.09
CA ALA A 187 -24.65 -1.84 0.69
C ALA A 187 -23.19 -2.32 0.52
N ALA A 188 -22.57 -2.07 -0.63
CA ALA A 188 -21.18 -2.42 -0.87
C ALA A 188 -20.22 -1.60 0.01
N LEU A 189 -20.49 -0.29 0.15
CA LEU A 189 -19.73 0.56 1.06
C LEU A 189 -19.90 0.14 2.52
N ALA A 190 -21.12 -0.19 2.95
CA ALA A 190 -21.40 -0.62 4.33
C ALA A 190 -20.59 -1.87 4.71
N LYS A 191 -20.56 -2.89 3.85
CA LYS A 191 -19.75 -4.10 4.05
C LYS A 191 -18.25 -3.80 4.19
N LEU A 192 -17.72 -2.91 3.33
CA LEU A 192 -16.33 -2.47 3.41
C LEU A 192 -16.06 -1.70 4.71
N VAL A 193 -16.96 -0.80 5.10
CA VAL A 193 -16.85 -0.01 6.32
C VAL A 193 -16.83 -0.90 7.56
N GLU A 194 -17.70 -1.90 7.64
CA GLU A 194 -17.75 -2.85 8.74
C GLU A 194 -16.43 -3.62 8.86
N ALA A 195 -15.98 -4.26 7.78
CA ALA A 195 -14.71 -5.00 7.76
C ALA A 195 -13.50 -4.11 8.09
N ILE A 196 -13.49 -2.86 7.62
CA ILE A 196 -12.41 -1.90 7.89
C ILE A 196 -12.43 -1.45 9.35
N LYS A 197 -13.62 -1.16 9.90
CA LYS A 197 -13.77 -0.65 11.27
C LYS A 197 -13.23 -1.64 12.29
N THR A 198 -13.57 -2.92 12.14
CA THR A 198 -13.05 -4.00 13.00
C THR A 198 -11.53 -4.13 12.93
N ASN A 199 -10.93 -3.92 11.75
CA ASN A 199 -9.49 -4.04 11.57
C ASN A 199 -8.68 -2.84 12.08
N TYR A 200 -9.25 -1.63 12.10
CA TYR A 200 -8.51 -0.39 12.36
C TYR A 200 -9.04 0.43 13.53
N ASN A 201 -10.32 0.79 13.52
CA ASN A 201 -10.89 1.70 14.50
C ASN A 201 -11.07 1.01 15.86
N ASP A 202 -11.63 -0.20 15.85
CA ASP A 202 -11.95 -0.94 17.06
C ASP A 202 -10.67 -1.45 17.75
N ARG A 203 -9.64 -1.78 16.96
CA ARG A 203 -8.32 -2.24 17.43
C ARG A 203 -7.32 -1.11 17.71
N TYR A 204 -7.77 0.15 17.71
CA TYR A 204 -6.85 1.29 17.79
C TYR A 204 -5.98 1.30 19.06
N GLU A 205 -6.51 0.86 20.22
CA GLU A 205 -5.71 0.82 21.46
C GLU A 205 -4.53 -0.16 21.37
N GLU A 206 -4.71 -1.30 20.70
CA GLU A 206 -3.61 -2.23 20.41
C GLU A 206 -2.60 -1.57 19.48
N ILE A 207 -3.07 -0.96 18.38
CA ILE A 207 -2.23 -0.28 17.39
C ILE A 207 -1.39 0.82 18.05
N ARG A 208 -1.98 1.60 18.97
CA ARG A 208 -1.30 2.68 19.70
C ARG A 208 -0.16 2.18 20.59
N ARG A 209 -0.24 0.93 21.08
CA ARG A 209 0.77 0.33 21.97
C ARG A 209 1.76 -0.55 21.20
N HIS A 210 1.47 -0.90 19.95
CA HIS A 210 2.29 -1.80 19.15
C HIS A 210 3.48 -1.07 18.51
N TRP A 211 4.63 -1.17 19.17
CA TRP A 211 5.92 -0.74 18.62
C TRP A 211 6.35 -1.60 17.43
N GLY A 212 7.05 -0.99 16.48
CA GLY A 212 7.60 -1.67 15.32
C GLY A 212 9.11 -1.88 15.39
N GLY A 213 9.65 -2.58 14.40
CA GLY A 213 11.09 -2.79 14.25
C GLY A 213 11.67 -3.64 15.39
N ASN A 214 12.87 -3.28 15.87
CA ASN A 214 13.65 -4.08 16.83
C ASN A 214 13.89 -5.53 16.36
N ILE A 215 13.96 -5.77 15.05
CA ILE A 215 14.21 -7.08 14.46
C ILE A 215 15.70 -7.16 14.16
N MET A 216 16.39 -8.17 14.68
CA MET A 216 17.81 -8.40 14.39
C MET A 216 18.06 -8.89 12.95
N GLY A 217 19.32 -8.87 12.51
CA GLY A 217 19.70 -9.38 11.19
C GLY A 217 19.72 -10.91 11.15
N PRO A 218 19.45 -11.53 9.98
CA PRO A 218 19.34 -12.98 9.85
C PRO A 218 20.63 -13.73 10.25
N LYS A 219 21.81 -13.12 9.99
CA LYS A 219 23.09 -13.69 10.42
C LYS A 219 23.23 -13.71 11.95
N SER A 220 22.81 -12.63 12.61
CA SER A 220 22.87 -12.52 14.07
C SER A 220 21.85 -13.45 14.73
N THR A 221 20.61 -13.49 14.22
CA THR A 221 19.56 -14.40 14.73
C THR A 221 19.97 -15.86 14.57
N ALA A 222 20.56 -16.24 13.43
CA ALA A 222 21.09 -17.60 13.23
C ALA A 222 22.22 -17.95 14.21
N ARG A 223 23.12 -17.00 14.51
CA ARG A 223 24.17 -17.20 15.51
C ARG A 223 23.58 -17.45 16.91
N PHE A 224 22.62 -16.62 17.33
CA PHE A 224 21.95 -16.80 18.62
C PHE A 224 21.18 -18.11 18.70
N ALA A 225 20.40 -18.44 17.65
CA ALA A 225 19.67 -19.71 17.58
C ALA A 225 20.60 -20.93 17.65
N LYS A 226 21.79 -20.87 17.01
CA LYS A 226 22.80 -21.93 17.11
C LYS A 226 23.28 -22.11 18.55
N LEU A 227 23.56 -21.01 19.26
CA LEU A 227 23.99 -21.01 20.66
C LEU A 227 22.88 -21.50 21.61
N GLU A 228 21.64 -21.06 21.41
CA GLU A 228 20.50 -21.53 22.19
C GLU A 228 20.28 -23.03 21.99
N LYS A 229 20.37 -23.51 20.75
CA LYS A 229 20.25 -24.94 20.44
C LYS A 229 21.33 -25.77 21.16
N THR A 230 22.58 -25.29 21.22
CA THR A 230 23.65 -25.99 21.95
C THR A 230 23.41 -26.00 23.45
N LYS A 231 22.96 -24.87 24.04
CA LYS A 231 22.62 -24.80 25.47
C LYS A 231 21.46 -25.71 25.83
N ALA A 232 20.40 -25.73 25.01
CA ALA A 232 19.25 -26.59 25.20
C ALA A 232 19.64 -28.08 25.15
N LYS A 233 20.53 -28.45 24.22
CA LYS A 233 21.08 -29.81 24.14
C LYS A 233 21.90 -30.18 25.38
N GLU A 234 22.74 -29.27 25.87
CA GLU A 234 23.53 -29.49 27.09
C GLU A 234 22.65 -29.65 28.33
N LEU A 235 21.62 -28.79 28.49
CA LEU A 235 20.69 -28.88 29.60
C LEU A 235 19.88 -30.19 29.58
N ALA A 236 19.39 -30.58 28.40
CA ALA A 236 18.67 -31.84 28.23
C ALA A 236 19.53 -33.05 28.59
N ALA A 237 20.82 -33.03 28.22
CA ALA A 237 21.78 -34.08 28.59
C ALA A 237 22.22 -34.07 30.06
N LYS A 238 21.94 -32.99 30.81
CA LYS A 238 22.20 -32.91 32.26
C LYS A 238 21.00 -33.35 33.10
N LEU A 239 19.80 -33.27 32.56
CA LEU A 239 18.55 -33.61 33.25
C LEU A 239 18.11 -35.06 33.04
N GLY A 240 18.56 -35.69 31.94
CA GLY A 240 18.44 -37.13 31.70
C GLY A 240 19.73 -37.83 32.07
#